data_AF-A0A379WJ22-F1
#
_entry.id   AF-A0A379WJ22-F1
#
_cell.length_a   1.000
_cell.length_b   1.000
_cell.length_c   1.000
_cell.angle_alpha   90.00
_cell.angle_beta   90.00
_cell.angle_gamma   90.00
#
_symmetry.space_group_name_H-M   'P 1'
#
loop_
_entity.id
_entity.type
_entity.pdbx_description
1 polymer ?
#
loop_
_entity_poly.entity_id
_entity_poly.type
_entity_poly.pdbx_seq_one_letter_code
_entity_poly.pdbx_strand_id
1 'polypeptide(L)' 'MKRILVTGGAGFIGSAVVRHIIHETADAVVVVDKLTYAGNLMSLASVAQSDRFAFEKVDICDRASLGASFPAVSAR' A
#
# COMPACT_ATOMS: atom_id res chain seq x y z
N MET A 1 -9.91 -11.98 -7.35
CA MET A 1 -9.17 -11.49 -6.18
C MET A 1 -7.75 -11.18 -6.61
N LYS A 2 -7.36 -9.92 -6.52
CA LYS A 2 -6.04 -9.40 -6.87
C LYS A 2 -5.33 -8.93 -5.60
N ARG A 3 -4.01 -8.82 -5.68
CA ARG A 3 -3.18 -8.11 -4.69
C ARG A 3 -2.63 -6.85 -5.35
N ILE A 4 -3.02 -5.70 -4.84
CA ILE A 4 -2.74 -4.39 -5.42
C ILE A 4 -1.64 -3.72 -4.60
N LEU A 5 -0.62 -3.21 -5.28
CA LEU A 5 0.41 -2.37 -4.67
C LEU A 5 0.03 -0.90 -4.82
N VAL A 6 -0.03 -0.16 -3.72
CA VAL A 6 -0.28 1.29 -3.73
C VAL A 6 0.95 2.01 -3.18
N THR A 7 1.68 2.70 -4.06
CA THR A 7 2.80 3.55 -3.66
C THR A 7 2.28 4.92 -3.19
N GLY A 8 2.83 5.47 -2.11
CA GLY A 8 2.35 6.76 -1.56
C GLY A 8 0.98 6.63 -0.87
N GLY A 9 0.62 5.42 -0.44
CA GLY A 9 -0.69 5.10 0.12
C GLY A 9 -1.00 5.76 1.48
N ALA A 10 -0.01 6.32 2.17
CA ALA A 10 -0.24 7.07 3.41
C ALA A 10 -0.58 8.56 3.17
N GLY A 11 -0.53 9.03 1.92
CA GLY A 11 -0.92 10.38 1.52
C GLY A 11 -2.44 10.57 1.37
N PHE A 12 -2.85 11.76 0.95
CA PHE A 12 -4.28 12.11 0.84
C PHE A 12 -5.04 11.20 -0.14
N ILE A 13 -4.68 11.21 -1.42
CA ILE A 13 -5.35 10.39 -2.46
C ILE A 13 -5.06 8.91 -2.23
N GLY A 14 -3.80 8.56 -1.94
CA GLY A 14 -3.38 7.18 -1.73
C GLY A 14 -4.19 6.48 -0.64
N SER A 15 -4.42 7.16 0.49
CA SER A 15 -5.20 6.57 1.59
C SER A 15 -6.68 6.40 1.24
N ALA A 16 -7.24 7.29 0.40
CA ALA A 16 -8.61 7.11 -0.09
C ALA A 16 -8.74 5.90 -1.01
N VAL A 17 -7.77 5.69 -1.90
CA VAL A 17 -7.71 4.50 -2.76
C VAL A 17 -7.60 3.22 -1.91
N VAL A 18 -6.75 3.22 -0.89
CA VAL A 18 -6.59 2.08 0.02
C VAL A 18 -7.89 1.77 0.77
N ARG A 19 -8.56 2.79 1.32
CA ARG A 19 -9.87 2.62 1.96
C ARG A 19 -10.92 2.07 0.99
N HIS A 20 -10.96 2.59 -0.23
CA HIS A 20 -11.87 2.12 -1.28
C HIS A 20 -11.63 0.65 -1.62
N ILE A 21 -10.37 0.22 -1.81
CA ILE A 21 -10.05 -1.19 -2.10
C ILE A 21 -10.53 -2.10 -0.97
N ILE A 22 -10.27 -1.72 0.29
CA ILE A 22 -10.68 -2.52 1.44
C ILE A 22 -12.20 -2.56 1.60
N HIS A 23 -12.91 -1.45 1.44
CA HIS A 23 -14.35 -1.40 1.72
C HIS A 23 -15.22 -1.86 0.55
N GLU A 24 -14.84 -1.56 -0.69
CA GLU A 24 -15.71 -1.72 -1.86
C GLU A 24 -15.32 -2.89 -2.76
N THR A 25 -14.22 -3.59 -2.45
CA THR A 25 -13.74 -4.71 -3.26
C THR A 25 -13.33 -5.91 -2.39
N ALA A 26 -13.17 -7.07 -3.04
CA ALA A 26 -12.60 -8.26 -2.42
C ALA A 26 -11.06 -8.33 -2.52
N ASP A 27 -10.40 -7.31 -3.07
CA ASP A 27 -8.96 -7.35 -3.33
C ASP A 27 -8.15 -7.04 -2.06
N ALA A 28 -6.90 -7.52 -2.03
CA ALA A 28 -5.94 -7.19 -0.99
C ALA A 28 -5.06 -6.01 -1.44
N VAL A 29 -4.59 -5.21 -0.48
CA VAL A 29 -3.76 -4.03 -0.75
C VAL A 29 -2.50 -4.07 0.11
N VAL A 30 -1.37 -3.78 -0.54
CA VAL A 30 -0.10 -3.52 0.12
C VAL A 30 0.26 -2.06 -0.15
N VAL A 31 0.46 -1.28 0.90
CA VAL A 31 0.91 0.10 0.79
C VAL A 31 2.42 0.15 0.92
N VAL A 32 3.10 0.73 -0.08
CA VAL A 32 4.51 1.10 0.02
C VAL A 32 4.61 2.60 0.14
N ASP A 33 5.16 3.09 1.24
CA ASP A 33 5.30 4.52 1.48
C ASP A 33 6.58 4.84 2.23
N LYS A 34 7.28 5.89 1.81
CA LYS A 34 8.50 6.36 2.47
C LYS A 34 8.20 7.13 3.77
N LEU A 35 6.94 7.53 3.98
CA LEU A 35 6.49 8.43 5.04
C LEU A 35 7.32 9.72 5.07
N THR A 36 7.35 10.40 3.91
CA THR A 36 7.88 11.76 3.81
C THR A 36 6.88 12.76 4.40
N TYR A 37 7.11 14.06 4.20
CA TYR A 37 6.28 15.14 4.75
C TYR A 37 4.75 14.94 4.58
N ALA A 38 4.30 14.37 3.45
CA ALA A 38 2.87 14.23 3.16
C ALA A 38 2.27 12.88 3.61
N GLY A 39 3.09 11.94 4.10
CA GLY A 39 2.65 10.61 4.50
C GLY A 39 2.21 10.60 5.97
N ASN A 40 0.98 10.11 6.23
CA ASN A 40 0.44 10.01 7.59
C ASN A 40 -0.24 8.66 7.83
N LEU A 41 0.28 7.87 8.76
CA LEU A 41 -0.28 6.56 9.14
C LEU A 41 -1.70 6.65 9.69
N MET A 42 -2.08 7.78 10.30
CA MET A 42 -3.45 7.99 10.77
C MET A 42 -4.47 7.94 9.64
N SER A 43 -4.07 8.28 8.41
CA SER A 43 -4.93 8.19 7.22
C SER A 43 -5.33 6.74 6.89
N LEU A 44 -4.58 5.75 7.42
CA LEU A 44 -4.78 4.32 7.19
C LEU A 44 -5.38 3.60 8.42
N ALA A 45 -5.57 4.29 9.54
CA ALA A 45 -5.98 3.68 10.80
C ALA A 45 -7.29 2.88 10.71
N SER A 46 -8.25 3.34 9.89
CA SER A 46 -9.55 2.69 9.73
C SER A 46 -9.50 1.32 9.03
N VAL A 47 -8.40 1.00 8.36
CA VAL A 47 -8.22 -0.26 7.62
C VAL A 47 -7.03 -1.09 8.11
N ALA A 48 -6.26 -0.56 9.07
CA ALA A 48 -5.02 -1.18 9.56
C ALA A 48 -5.23 -2.57 10.19
N GLN A 49 -6.44 -2.88 10.65
CA GLN A 49 -6.79 -4.18 11.22
C GLN A 49 -7.36 -5.18 10.19
N SER A 50 -7.45 -4.82 8.92
CA SER A 50 -7.94 -5.75 7.89
C SER A 50 -6.86 -6.78 7.54
N ASP A 51 -7.22 -8.07 7.52
CA ASP A 51 -6.34 -9.14 7.03
C ASP A 51 -5.94 -8.98 5.55
N ARG A 52 -6.62 -8.08 4.83
CA ARG A 52 -6.34 -7.74 3.43
C ARG A 52 -5.44 -6.52 3.26
N PHE A 53 -5.02 -5.89 4.36
CA PHE A 53 -4.17 -4.71 4.36
C PHE A 53 -2.76 -5.06 4.87
N ALA A 54 -1.74 -4.59 4.17
CA ALA A 54 -0.36 -4.59 4.65
C ALA A 54 0.31 -3.24 4.35
N PHE A 55 1.31 -2.88 5.15
CA PHE A 55 2.06 -1.64 5.03
C PHE A 55 3.57 -1.91 5.10
N GLU A 56 4.31 -1.35 4.16
CA GLU A 56 5.75 -1.45 4.04
C GLU A 56 6.36 -0.05 3.97
N LYS A 57 7.20 0.29 4.95
CA LYS A 57 7.90 1.58 4.96
C LYS A 57 9.15 1.51 4.08
N VAL A 58 8.97 1.70 2.77
CA VAL A 58 10.03 1.53 1.77
C VAL A 58 10.07 2.74 0.84
N ASP A 59 11.28 3.14 0.45
CA ASP A 59 11.48 4.09 -0.65
C ASP A 59 11.33 3.35 -1.98
N ILE A 60 10.44 3.80 -2.86
CA ILE A 60 10.26 3.20 -4.18
C ILE A 60 11.50 3.30 -5.08
N CYS A 61 12.44 4.18 -4.74
CA CYS A 61 13.73 4.26 -5.42
C CYS A 61 14.70 3.13 -5.00
N ASP A 62 14.42 2.42 -3.89
CA ASP A 62 15.20 1.26 -3.45
C ASP A 62 14.67 -0.02 -4.09
N ARG A 63 15.27 -0.37 -5.22
CA ARG A 63 14.93 -1.58 -5.98
C ARG A 63 15.15 -2.87 -5.18
N ALA A 64 16.17 -2.93 -4.33
CA ALA A 64 16.46 -4.13 -3.57
C ALA A 64 15.37 -4.37 -2.52
N SER A 65 14.99 -3.32 -1.78
CA SER A 65 13.91 -3.37 -0.81
C SER A 65 12.55 -3.68 -1.47
N LEU A 66 12.24 -3.07 -2.62
CA LEU A 66 11.02 -3.38 -3.37
C LEU A 66 10.93 -4.85 -3.81
N GLY A 67 12.03 -5.43 -4.28
CA GLY A 67 12.08 -6.83 -4.70
C GLY A 67 11.82 -7.82 -3.55
N ALA A 68 12.22 -7.46 -2.32
CA ALA A 68 11.93 -8.26 -1.13
C ALA A 68 10.47 -8.11 -0.67
N SER A 69 9.90 -6.90 -0.72
CA SER A 69 8.52 -6.62 -0.31
C SER A 69 7.47 -7.11 -1.32
N PHE A 70 7.84 -7.26 -2.60
CA PHE A 70 6.95 -7.73 -3.65
C PHE A 70 7.73 -8.58 -4.67
N PRO A 71 7.65 -9.93 -4.63
CA PRO A 71 8.26 -10.75 -5.67
C PRO A 71 7.66 -10.38 -7.03
N ALA A 72 8.52 -10.25 -8.03
CA ALA A 72 8.22 -9.66 -9.33
C ALA A 72 6.83 -10.07 -9.86
N VAL A 73 5.98 -9.08 -10.11
CA VAL A 73 4.76 -9.29 -10.89
C VAL A 73 5.22 -9.66 -12.30
N SER A 74 5.00 -10.91 -12.70
CA SER A 74 5.23 -11.34 -14.08
C SER A 74 4.34 -10.48 -14.97
N ALA A 75 4.94 -9.51 -15.65
CA ALA A 75 4.27 -8.76 -16.70
C ALA A 75 3.75 -9.79 -17.71
N ARG A 76 2.43 -9.81 -17.92
CA ARG A 76 1.84 -10.47 -19.07
C ARG A 76 1.81 -9.46 -20.21
#